data_AF-A0A915DGT2-F1
#
_entry.id   AF-A0A915DGT2-F1
#
_cell.length_a   1.000
_cell.length_b   1.000
_cell.length_c   1.000
_cell.angle_alpha   90.00
_cell.angle_beta   90.00
_cell.angle_gamma   90.00
#
_symmetry.space_group_name_H-M   'P 1'
#
loop_
_entity.id
_entity.type
_entity.pdbx_description
1 polymer ?
#
loop_
_entity_poly.entity_id
_entity_poly.type
_entity_poly.pdbx_seq_one_letter_code
_entity_poly.pdbx_strand_id
1 'polypeptide(L)'
;MANRPGARTSDEKWYSLSVRLHEYQDRLAQLSAAAKIRELTAEEMRETVKIPKDFALAEEQMLSNLSESNVLEITGVAFTFNYQKLIAECQNKLVKSIQISLSKKLVLSCAYNLPLLKSHCIKGIQSMTQDERSVFFKAANEEPEIERYNSIQLRQFNDVILCPTSVTSEETWYSLSARLHEMQERVEELSAAAQIRDLTAKEMKEKVGIQNKFAEVGPQMIAILSERNVVDITATAVTFNFPDVFAICELKLIEFVDIPLSKKLVVSYAYELPLLKGHCIDQLQLMSKDYVVVFFKAAKEHPEYESFNFEQLRQFNDLLIQAL
;
A
#
# COMPACT_ATOMS: atom_id res chain seq x y z
N MET A 1 -14.72 14.56 -58.08
CA MET A 1 -15.27 15.57 -57.15
C MET A 1 -14.66 15.33 -55.78
N ALA A 2 -13.74 16.18 -55.34
CA ALA A 2 -13.12 16.08 -54.02
C ALA A 2 -13.78 17.11 -53.09
N ASN A 3 -14.46 16.63 -52.04
CA ASN A 3 -15.05 17.46 -51.00
C ASN A 3 -13.93 18.04 -50.11
N ARG A 4 -13.80 19.37 -50.09
CA ARG A 4 -12.97 20.05 -49.08
C ARG A 4 -13.80 20.21 -47.79
N PRO A 5 -13.29 19.80 -46.61
CA PRO A 5 -13.98 20.03 -45.36
C PRO A 5 -13.99 21.52 -45.03
N GLY A 6 -15.18 22.02 -44.64
CA GLY A 6 -15.44 23.41 -44.34
C GLY A 6 -14.54 23.97 -43.24
N ALA A 7 -14.00 25.17 -43.47
CA ALA A 7 -13.28 25.93 -42.48
C ALA A 7 -14.24 26.31 -41.33
N ARG A 8 -13.99 25.78 -40.13
CA ARG A 8 -14.67 26.23 -38.91
C ARG A 8 -14.45 27.73 -38.72
N THR A 9 -15.52 28.47 -38.50
CA THR A 9 -15.50 29.93 -38.34
C THR A 9 -14.73 30.31 -37.08
N SER A 10 -14.13 31.50 -37.06
CA SER A 10 -13.33 32.02 -35.95
C SER A 10 -14.05 31.93 -34.60
N ASP A 11 -15.36 32.05 -34.62
CA ASP A 11 -16.19 32.20 -33.43
C ASP A 11 -16.34 30.87 -32.66
N GLU A 12 -16.32 29.73 -33.37
CA GLU A 12 -16.29 28.41 -32.73
C GLU A 12 -14.97 28.15 -31.99
N LYS A 13 -13.86 28.73 -32.48
CA LYS A 13 -12.56 28.63 -31.79
C LYS A 13 -12.53 29.47 -30.52
N TRP A 14 -13.08 30.67 -30.57
CA TRP A 14 -13.16 31.55 -29.39
C TRP A 14 -14.07 30.97 -28.31
N TYR A 15 -15.21 30.38 -28.69
CA TYR A 15 -16.10 29.71 -27.75
C TYR A 15 -15.45 28.46 -27.12
N SER A 16 -14.73 27.65 -27.91
CA SER A 16 -14.02 26.49 -27.37
C SER A 16 -12.90 26.89 -26.40
N LEU A 17 -12.20 28.00 -26.66
CA LEU A 17 -11.16 28.51 -25.77
C LEU A 17 -11.71 29.08 -24.48
N SER A 18 -12.84 29.79 -24.50
CA SER A 18 -13.46 30.34 -23.28
C SER A 18 -13.96 29.24 -22.35
N VAL A 19 -14.58 28.17 -22.89
CA VAL A 19 -15.01 27.01 -22.10
C VAL A 19 -13.81 26.33 -21.42
N ARG A 20 -12.73 26.07 -22.18
CA ARG A 20 -11.52 25.47 -21.63
C ARG A 20 -10.88 26.33 -20.55
N LEU A 21 -10.84 27.65 -20.74
CA LEU A 21 -10.29 28.58 -19.75
C LEU A 21 -11.05 28.52 -18.43
N HIS A 22 -12.38 28.40 -18.49
CA HIS A 22 -13.21 28.29 -17.30
C HIS A 22 -13.00 26.94 -16.58
N GLU A 23 -12.91 25.84 -17.32
CA GLU A 23 -12.56 24.52 -16.77
C GLU A 23 -11.19 24.53 -16.07
N TYR A 24 -10.20 25.25 -16.60
CA TYR A 24 -8.89 25.40 -15.96
C TYR A 24 -8.95 26.21 -14.66
N GLN A 25 -9.77 27.26 -14.62
CA GLN A 25 -9.96 28.08 -13.42
C GLN A 25 -10.61 27.27 -12.29
N ASP A 26 -11.62 26.46 -12.62
CA ASP A 26 -12.27 25.58 -11.65
C ASP A 26 -11.33 24.50 -11.13
N ARG A 27 -10.51 23.88 -12.01
CA ARG A 27 -9.48 22.92 -11.60
C ARG A 27 -8.43 23.53 -10.68
N LEU A 28 -7.99 24.76 -10.96
CA LEU A 28 -7.05 25.49 -10.09
C LEU A 28 -7.65 25.78 -8.71
N ALA A 29 -8.94 26.16 -8.65
CA ALA A 29 -9.63 26.37 -7.39
C ALA A 29 -9.76 25.08 -6.57
N GLN A 30 -10.07 23.96 -7.22
CA GLN A 30 -10.14 22.64 -6.55
C GLN A 30 -8.77 22.18 -6.01
N LEU A 31 -7.70 22.38 -6.77
CA LEU A 31 -6.34 22.04 -6.32
C LEU A 31 -5.87 22.93 -5.15
N SER A 32 -6.21 24.22 -5.17
CA SER A 32 -5.94 25.14 -4.06
C SER A 32 -6.69 24.74 -2.78
N ALA A 33 -7.96 24.38 -2.89
CA ALA A 33 -8.75 23.89 -1.77
C ALA A 33 -8.18 22.57 -1.20
N ALA A 34 -7.77 21.63 -2.07
CA ALA A 34 -7.14 20.39 -1.67
C ALA A 34 -5.80 20.60 -0.94
N ALA A 35 -4.98 21.55 -1.39
CA ALA A 35 -3.73 21.92 -0.73
C ALA A 35 -3.98 22.47 0.68
N LYS A 36 -5.00 23.33 0.85
CA LYS A 36 -5.36 23.90 2.15
C LYS A 36 -5.89 22.87 3.14
N ILE A 37 -6.66 21.89 2.66
CA ILE A 37 -7.11 20.75 3.49
C ILE A 37 -5.92 19.90 3.95
N ARG A 38 -4.94 19.65 3.09
CA ARG A 38 -3.72 18.91 3.45
C ARG A 38 -2.90 19.63 4.53
N GLU A 39 -2.78 20.96 4.45
CA GLU A 39 -2.07 21.76 5.44
C GLU A 39 -2.75 21.72 6.81
N LEU A 40 -4.08 21.90 6.85
CA LEU A 40 -4.87 21.79 8.08
C LEU A 40 -4.80 20.39 8.70
N THR A 41 -4.87 19.35 7.86
CA THR A 41 -4.76 17.96 8.34
C THR A 41 -3.37 17.70 8.92
N ALA A 42 -2.30 18.23 8.31
CA ALA A 42 -0.94 18.09 8.79
C ALA A 42 -0.71 18.82 10.13
N GLU A 43 -1.32 19.99 10.32
CA GLU A 43 -1.29 20.74 11.59
C GLU A 43 -1.96 19.92 12.72
N GLU A 44 -3.16 19.37 12.45
CA GLU A 44 -3.89 18.51 13.41
C GLU A 44 -3.13 17.20 13.72
N MET A 45 -2.41 16.62 12.75
CA MET A 45 -1.54 15.46 13.00
C MET A 45 -0.35 15.80 13.91
N ARG A 46 0.19 17.03 13.85
CA ARG A 46 1.29 17.46 14.72
C ARG A 46 0.84 17.66 16.17
N GLU A 47 -0.39 18.11 16.39
CA GLU A 47 -0.93 18.29 17.75
C GLU A 47 -1.35 16.96 18.40
N THR A 48 -1.78 15.97 17.62
CA THR A 48 -2.31 14.70 18.14
C THR A 48 -1.25 13.62 18.35
N VAL A 49 -0.14 13.66 17.60
CA VAL A 49 0.99 12.74 17.79
C VAL A 49 2.01 13.38 18.73
N LYS A 50 1.78 13.26 20.04
CA LYS A 50 2.89 13.34 20.99
C LYS A 50 3.84 12.20 20.67
N ILE A 51 4.88 12.49 19.90
CA ILE A 51 5.98 11.55 19.62
C ILE A 51 6.42 10.99 20.98
N PRO A 52 6.30 9.67 21.21
CA PRO A 52 6.73 9.06 22.46
C PRO A 52 8.17 9.50 22.75
N LYS A 53 8.49 9.84 24.01
CA LYS A 53 9.83 10.31 24.40
C LYS A 53 10.94 9.35 23.94
N ASP A 54 10.61 8.07 23.82
CA ASP A 54 11.49 7.00 23.34
C ASP A 54 11.87 7.15 21.86
N PHE A 55 11.02 7.76 21.03
CA PHE A 55 11.30 8.01 19.62
C PHE A 55 12.24 9.18 19.40
N ALA A 56 12.12 10.25 20.20
CA ALA A 56 13.07 11.36 20.16
C ALA A 56 14.48 10.92 20.57
N LEU A 57 14.56 10.03 21.57
CA LEU A 57 15.83 9.41 21.99
C LEU A 57 16.43 8.54 20.88
N ALA A 58 15.60 7.75 20.17
CA ALA A 58 16.05 6.94 19.05
C ALA A 58 16.54 7.79 17.86
N GLU A 59 15.87 8.90 17.55
CA GLU A 59 16.31 9.84 16.51
C GLU A 59 17.68 10.45 16.85
N GLU A 60 17.86 10.89 18.10
CA GLU A 60 19.13 11.46 18.57
C GLU A 60 20.27 10.43 18.52
N GLN A 61 19.98 9.17 18.91
CA GLN A 61 20.94 8.07 18.82
C GLN A 61 21.29 7.71 17.36
N MET A 62 20.33 7.72 16.45
CA MET A 62 20.58 7.49 15.02
C MET A 62 21.45 8.59 14.41
N LEU A 63 21.19 9.85 14.79
CA LEU A 63 22.00 11.00 14.37
C LEU A 63 23.43 10.92 14.92
N SER A 64 23.60 10.58 16.21
CA SER A 64 24.93 10.47 16.83
C SER A 64 25.76 9.33 16.25
N ASN A 65 25.11 8.28 15.77
CA ASN A 65 25.76 7.10 15.19
C ASN A 65 25.92 7.16 13.67
N LEU A 66 25.52 8.26 13.01
CA LEU A 66 25.57 8.38 11.54
C LEU A 66 27.03 8.46 11.02
N SER A 67 27.48 7.39 10.40
CA SER A 67 28.82 7.19 9.84
C SER A 67 28.75 6.93 8.33
N GLU A 68 29.90 6.93 7.65
CA GLU A 68 29.94 6.56 6.22
C GLU A 68 29.57 5.10 5.95
N SER A 69 29.78 4.21 6.93
CA SER A 69 29.50 2.78 6.78
C SER A 69 28.02 2.44 6.92
N ASN A 70 27.23 3.27 7.61
CA ASN A 70 25.80 2.99 7.87
C ASN A 70 24.84 4.00 7.24
N VAL A 71 25.34 5.09 6.62
CA VAL A 71 24.49 6.13 6.02
C VAL A 71 23.50 5.56 5.00
N LEU A 72 23.86 4.50 4.28
CA LEU A 72 22.99 3.85 3.30
C LEU A 72 21.76 3.21 3.97
N GLU A 73 21.99 2.41 5.01
CA GLU A 73 20.95 1.72 5.76
C GLU A 73 20.05 2.74 6.48
N ILE A 74 20.66 3.74 7.13
CA ILE A 74 19.94 4.78 7.85
C ILE A 74 19.12 5.65 6.88
N THR A 75 19.60 5.91 5.66
CA THR A 75 18.81 6.65 4.66
C THR A 75 17.52 5.90 4.31
N GLY A 76 17.60 4.58 4.12
CA GLY A 76 16.42 3.75 3.85
C GLY A 76 15.41 3.81 4.99
N VAL A 77 15.88 3.60 6.23
CA VAL A 77 15.03 3.69 7.44
C VAL A 77 14.41 5.07 7.58
N ALA A 78 15.20 6.14 7.47
CA ALA A 78 14.73 7.51 7.59
C ALA A 78 13.66 7.84 6.55
N PHE A 79 13.81 7.34 5.33
CA PHE A 79 12.82 7.50 4.28
C PHE A 79 11.52 6.73 4.57
N THR A 80 11.62 5.46 4.99
CA THR A 80 10.47 4.61 5.35
C THR A 80 9.60 5.26 6.43
N PHE A 81 10.23 5.85 7.45
CA PHE A 81 9.52 6.50 8.56
C PHE A 81 9.32 8.01 8.38
N ASN A 82 9.68 8.56 7.22
CA ASN A 82 9.53 9.97 6.88
C ASN A 82 10.22 10.95 7.86
N TYR A 83 11.42 10.60 8.36
CA TYR A 83 12.20 11.44 9.26
C TYR A 83 13.01 12.51 8.52
N GLN A 84 12.36 13.64 8.25
CA GLN A 84 12.92 14.73 7.43
C GLN A 84 14.29 15.24 7.92
N LYS A 85 14.49 15.38 9.24
CA LYS A 85 15.76 15.84 9.80
C LYS A 85 16.89 14.83 9.55
N LEU A 86 16.62 13.55 9.78
CA LEU A 86 17.58 12.47 9.53
C LEU A 86 17.85 12.29 8.03
N ILE A 87 16.84 12.44 7.17
CA ILE A 87 16.99 12.45 5.70
C ILE A 87 17.94 13.58 5.28
N ALA A 88 17.78 14.79 5.81
CA ALA A 88 18.66 15.92 5.48
C ALA A 88 20.12 15.67 5.91
N GLU A 89 20.34 15.10 7.09
CA GLU A 89 21.68 14.76 7.56
C GLU A 89 22.32 13.63 6.75
N CYS A 90 21.55 12.59 6.42
CA CYS A 90 21.98 11.53 5.51
C CYS A 90 22.37 12.09 4.14
N GLN A 91 21.58 13.01 3.57
CA GLN A 91 21.93 13.68 2.31
C GLN A 91 23.24 14.44 2.42
N ASN A 92 23.43 15.24 3.47
CA ASN A 92 24.66 16.00 3.68
C ASN A 92 25.88 15.08 3.81
N LYS A 93 25.74 13.96 4.53
CA LYS A 93 26.79 12.97 4.71
C LYS A 93 27.11 12.25 3.39
N LEU A 94 26.10 11.85 2.62
CA LEU A 94 26.27 11.23 1.30
C LEU A 94 26.96 12.17 0.31
N VAL A 95 26.62 13.46 0.32
CA VAL A 95 27.32 14.45 -0.52
C VAL A 95 28.80 14.51 -0.17
N LYS A 96 29.15 14.54 1.13
CA LYS A 96 30.53 14.66 1.61
C LYS A 96 31.34 13.36 1.54
N SER A 97 30.70 12.19 1.55
CA SER A 97 31.39 10.90 1.57
C SER A 97 32.21 10.69 0.30
N ILE A 98 33.47 10.28 0.45
CA ILE A 98 34.36 9.96 -0.67
C ILE A 98 34.34 8.45 -0.94
N GLN A 99 33.99 7.64 0.07
CA GLN A 99 33.96 6.18 -0.02
C GLN A 99 32.82 5.66 -0.90
N ILE A 100 31.71 6.40 -0.98
CA ILE A 100 30.54 6.01 -1.78
C ILE A 100 30.71 6.55 -3.20
N SER A 101 30.65 5.67 -4.19
CA SER A 101 30.77 6.03 -5.60
C SER A 101 29.67 7.00 -6.04
N LEU A 102 29.98 7.82 -7.05
CA LEU A 102 29.00 8.75 -7.61
C LEU A 102 27.79 8.02 -8.23
N SER A 103 28.00 6.81 -8.78
CA SER A 103 26.93 5.97 -9.35
C SER A 103 25.93 5.57 -8.26
N LYS A 104 26.44 5.06 -7.14
CA LYS A 104 25.64 4.65 -6.00
C LYS A 104 24.89 5.82 -5.39
N LYS A 105 25.54 7.00 -5.24
CA LYS A 105 24.86 8.23 -4.81
C LYS A 105 23.71 8.62 -5.74
N LEU A 106 23.90 8.49 -7.05
CA LEU A 106 22.86 8.82 -8.03
C LEU A 106 21.66 7.87 -7.88
N VAL A 107 21.90 6.56 -7.80
CA VAL A 107 20.85 5.54 -7.62
C VAL A 107 20.03 5.84 -6.37
N LEU A 108 20.67 6.09 -5.23
CA LEU A 108 20.00 6.43 -3.97
C LEU A 108 19.22 7.73 -4.07
N SER A 109 19.77 8.74 -4.75
CA SER A 109 19.11 10.03 -4.91
C SER A 109 17.82 9.93 -5.71
N CYS A 110 17.75 9.01 -6.68
CA CYS A 110 16.54 8.69 -7.42
C CYS A 110 15.59 7.85 -6.56
N ALA A 111 16.09 6.76 -5.95
CA ALA A 111 15.28 5.82 -5.18
C ALA A 111 14.53 6.49 -4.01
N TYR A 112 15.22 7.39 -3.28
CA TYR A 112 14.67 8.07 -2.10
C TYR A 112 14.30 9.53 -2.36
N ASN A 113 14.27 9.96 -3.63
CA ASN A 113 13.97 11.33 -4.04
C ASN A 113 14.73 12.40 -3.21
N LEU A 114 16.07 12.32 -3.21
CA LEU A 114 16.94 13.15 -2.39
C LEU A 114 17.46 14.35 -3.22
N PRO A 115 16.83 15.53 -3.19
CA PRO A 115 17.11 16.61 -4.14
C PRO A 115 18.52 17.17 -4.04
N LEU A 116 19.07 17.34 -2.82
CA LEU A 116 20.42 17.87 -2.65
C LEU A 116 21.46 16.90 -3.24
N LEU A 117 21.34 15.61 -2.92
CA LEU A 117 22.21 14.57 -3.45
C LEU A 117 22.09 14.45 -4.96
N LYS A 118 20.87 14.50 -5.49
CA LYS A 118 20.62 14.47 -6.94
C LYS A 118 21.29 15.64 -7.66
N SER A 119 21.18 16.86 -7.11
CA SER A 119 21.83 18.04 -7.68
C SER A 119 23.36 17.92 -7.69
N HIS A 120 23.93 17.33 -6.63
CA HIS A 120 25.36 17.08 -6.52
C HIS A 120 25.82 16.04 -7.55
N CYS A 121 25.09 14.94 -7.71
CA CYS A 121 25.37 13.93 -8.73
C CYS A 121 25.30 14.51 -10.15
N ILE A 122 24.29 15.33 -10.47
CA ILE A 122 24.16 15.98 -11.77
C ILE A 122 25.39 16.84 -12.07
N LYS A 123 25.82 17.67 -11.11
CA LYS A 123 27.02 18.51 -11.28
C LYS A 123 28.28 17.67 -11.53
N GLY A 124 28.42 16.55 -10.80
CA GLY A 124 29.54 15.61 -11.01
C GLY A 124 29.53 14.98 -12.40
N ILE A 125 28.37 14.56 -12.90
CA ILE A 125 28.22 13.97 -14.24
C ILE A 125 28.46 15.02 -15.33
N GLN A 126 28.00 16.25 -15.12
CA GLN A 126 28.22 17.35 -16.07
C GLN A 126 29.70 17.68 -16.24
N SER A 127 30.51 17.52 -15.19
CA SER A 127 31.98 17.70 -15.27
C SER A 127 32.72 16.56 -15.96
N MET A 128 32.08 15.40 -16.20
CA MET A 128 32.68 14.28 -16.90
C MET A 128 32.69 14.49 -18.43
N THR A 129 33.71 13.94 -19.08
CA THR A 129 33.79 13.77 -20.54
C THR A 129 32.76 12.76 -21.05
N GLN A 130 32.52 12.74 -22.37
CA GLN A 130 31.54 11.84 -22.97
C GLN A 130 31.88 10.35 -22.76
N ASP A 131 33.17 10.00 -22.83
CA ASP A 131 33.64 8.63 -22.63
C ASP A 131 33.47 8.18 -21.16
N GLU A 132 33.77 9.07 -20.21
CA GLU A 132 33.56 8.82 -18.78
C GLU A 132 32.08 8.63 -18.43
N ARG A 133 31.18 9.40 -19.07
CA ARG A 133 29.73 9.25 -18.89
C ARG A 133 29.24 7.87 -19.36
N SER A 134 29.73 7.40 -20.50
CA SER A 134 29.37 6.08 -21.03
C SER A 134 29.73 4.96 -20.05
N VAL A 135 30.96 4.99 -19.50
CA VAL A 135 31.43 4.03 -18.49
C VAL A 135 30.62 4.16 -17.20
N PHE A 136 30.36 5.39 -16.76
CA PHE A 136 29.56 5.67 -15.57
C PHE A 136 28.16 5.08 -15.64
N PHE A 137 27.43 5.28 -16.75
CA PHE A 137 26.06 4.77 -16.89
C PHE A 137 26.02 3.25 -17.02
N LYS A 138 27.06 2.64 -17.60
CA LYS A 138 27.18 1.18 -17.61
C LYS A 138 27.36 0.63 -16.19
N ALA A 139 28.29 1.20 -15.42
CA ALA A 139 28.52 0.82 -14.03
C ALA A 139 27.30 1.07 -13.14
N ALA A 140 26.62 2.21 -13.34
CA ALA A 140 25.38 2.50 -12.64
C ALA A 140 24.34 1.42 -12.92
N ASN A 141 24.08 1.06 -14.19
CA ASN A 141 23.07 0.04 -14.53
C ASN A 141 23.38 -1.38 -14.01
N GLU A 142 24.64 -1.69 -13.73
CA GLU A 142 25.09 -2.99 -13.19
C GLU A 142 25.02 -3.04 -11.65
N GLU A 143 24.62 -1.95 -10.99
CA GLU A 143 24.56 -1.86 -9.53
C GLU A 143 23.34 -2.66 -9.01
N PRO A 144 23.52 -3.70 -8.18
CA PRO A 144 22.45 -4.65 -7.81
C PRO A 144 21.29 -4.02 -7.02
N GLU A 145 21.50 -2.84 -6.44
CA GLU A 145 20.46 -2.08 -5.74
C GLU A 145 19.40 -1.51 -6.71
N ILE A 146 19.69 -1.40 -8.01
CA ILE A 146 18.74 -0.96 -9.06
C ILE A 146 17.67 -2.01 -9.33
N GLU A 147 18.01 -3.31 -9.27
CA GLU A 147 17.03 -4.39 -9.45
C GLU A 147 15.98 -4.39 -8.34
N ARG A 148 16.33 -3.91 -7.13
CA ARG A 148 15.37 -3.78 -6.02
C ARG A 148 14.48 -2.54 -6.10
N TYR A 149 14.91 -1.48 -6.79
CA TYR A 149 14.18 -0.19 -6.80
C TYR A 149 14.15 0.45 -8.20
N ASN A 150 13.19 -0.02 -9.00
CA ASN A 150 12.66 0.56 -10.24
C ASN A 150 13.66 1.13 -11.26
N SER A 151 14.02 0.29 -12.23
CA SER A 151 14.77 0.59 -13.47
C SER A 151 14.16 1.68 -14.38
N ILE A 152 12.94 2.15 -14.09
CA ILE A 152 12.19 3.12 -14.92
C ILE A 152 12.72 4.55 -14.75
N GLN A 153 13.09 4.97 -13.54
CA GLN A 153 13.50 6.37 -13.30
C GLN A 153 14.91 6.69 -13.82
N LEU A 154 15.81 5.69 -13.85
CA LEU A 154 17.17 5.86 -14.39
C LEU A 154 17.20 5.91 -15.92
N ARG A 155 16.32 5.17 -16.62
CA ARG A 155 16.19 5.26 -18.08
C ARG A 155 15.76 6.65 -18.54
N GLN A 156 14.76 7.25 -17.88
CA GLN A 156 14.29 8.60 -18.18
C GLN A 156 15.37 9.67 -17.95
N PHE A 157 16.30 9.44 -17.02
CA PHE A 157 17.41 10.35 -16.73
C PHE A 157 18.52 10.28 -17.79
N ASN A 158 18.81 9.08 -18.31
CA ASN A 158 19.80 8.89 -19.38
C ASN A 158 19.40 9.65 -20.67
N ASP A 159 18.11 9.65 -21.00
CA ASP A 159 17.59 10.31 -22.20
C ASP A 159 17.68 11.85 -22.15
N VAL A 160 17.73 12.45 -20.96
CA VAL A 160 17.80 13.90 -20.76
C VAL A 160 19.24 14.41 -20.77
N ILE A 161 20.21 13.62 -20.29
CA ILE A 161 21.61 14.03 -20.17
C ILE A 161 22.42 13.73 -21.45
N LEU A 162 22.08 12.69 -22.21
CA LEU A 162 22.86 12.25 -23.36
C LEU A 162 22.58 13.02 -24.67
N CYS A 163 21.58 13.91 -24.71
CA CYS A 163 21.32 14.75 -25.90
C CYS A 163 21.40 16.26 -25.62
N PRO A 164 22.61 16.85 -25.57
CA PRO A 164 22.76 18.29 -25.57
C PRO A 164 23.41 18.79 -26.88
N THR A 165 22.73 18.74 -28.02
CA THR A 165 23.20 19.53 -29.20
C THR A 165 22.07 19.97 -30.15
N SER A 166 21.96 21.30 -30.27
CA SER A 166 21.42 22.12 -31.38
C SER A 166 20.02 21.78 -31.91
N VAL A 167 19.01 22.43 -31.32
CA VAL A 167 17.61 22.41 -31.75
C VAL A 167 17.37 23.56 -32.73
N THR A 168 17.38 23.27 -34.04
CA THR A 168 16.99 24.26 -35.08
C THR A 168 16.05 23.71 -36.16
N SER A 169 15.51 22.49 -36.04
CA SER A 169 14.54 21.96 -37.02
C SER A 169 13.12 21.85 -36.45
N GLU A 170 12.14 22.23 -37.26
CA GLU A 170 10.70 22.22 -36.93
C GLU A 170 10.19 20.83 -36.50
N GLU A 171 10.84 19.75 -36.96
CA GLU A 171 10.55 18.37 -36.56
C GLU A 171 10.83 18.11 -35.06
N THR A 172 11.76 18.83 -34.45
CA THR A 172 12.05 18.70 -33.01
C THR A 172 11.00 19.36 -32.12
N TRP A 173 10.29 20.39 -32.61
CA TRP A 173 9.18 21.01 -31.87
C TRP A 173 7.98 20.08 -31.76
N TYR A 174 7.66 19.32 -32.81
CA TYR A 174 6.59 18.31 -32.76
C TYR A 174 6.96 17.14 -31.85
N SER A 175 8.22 16.70 -31.85
CA SER A 175 8.73 15.68 -30.92
C SER A 175 8.68 16.14 -29.46
N LEU A 176 9.10 17.38 -29.19
CA LEU A 176 9.03 17.98 -27.85
C LEU A 176 7.59 18.21 -27.39
N SER A 177 6.70 18.63 -28.28
CA SER A 177 5.27 18.79 -27.99
C SER A 177 4.59 17.46 -27.66
N ALA A 178 4.90 16.40 -28.43
CA ALA A 178 4.41 15.06 -28.15
C ALA A 178 4.92 14.53 -26.80
N ARG A 179 6.20 14.73 -26.48
CA ARG A 179 6.79 14.35 -25.18
C ARG A 179 6.22 15.17 -24.03
N LEU A 180 5.94 16.46 -24.23
CA LEU A 180 5.29 17.31 -23.22
C LEU A 180 3.88 16.81 -22.94
N HIS A 181 3.14 16.39 -23.97
CA HIS A 181 1.80 15.86 -23.82
C HIS A 181 1.80 14.50 -23.11
N GLU A 182 2.74 13.61 -23.43
CA GLU A 182 2.95 12.33 -22.73
C GLU A 182 3.32 12.57 -21.25
N MET A 183 4.18 13.56 -20.97
CA MET A 183 4.52 13.93 -19.60
C MET A 183 3.32 14.49 -18.82
N GLN A 184 2.46 15.29 -19.48
CA GLN A 184 1.23 15.82 -18.85
C GLN A 184 0.25 14.71 -18.51
N GLU A 185 0.03 13.76 -19.41
CA GLU A 185 -0.84 12.59 -19.19
C GLU A 185 -0.34 11.75 -18.01
N ARG A 186 0.98 11.54 -17.92
CA ARG A 186 1.60 10.80 -16.80
C ARG A 186 1.58 11.57 -15.48
N VAL A 187 1.61 12.91 -15.51
CA VAL A 187 1.40 13.72 -14.30
C VAL A 187 -0.05 13.60 -13.81
N GLU A 188 -1.03 13.51 -14.71
CA GLU A 188 -2.42 13.25 -14.36
C GLU A 188 -2.60 11.84 -13.77
N GLU A 189 -1.96 10.82 -14.35
CA GLU A 189 -1.95 9.45 -13.79
C GLU A 189 -1.30 9.39 -12.39
N LEU A 190 -0.16 10.07 -12.21
CA LEU A 190 0.54 10.11 -10.91
C LEU A 190 -0.24 10.92 -9.86
N SER A 191 -0.95 11.98 -10.28
CA SER A 191 -1.85 12.75 -9.42
C SER A 191 -3.05 11.91 -8.96
N ALA A 192 -3.66 11.15 -9.88
CA ALA A 192 -4.71 10.21 -9.56
C ALA A 192 -4.21 9.10 -8.61
N ALA A 193 -3.02 8.55 -8.86
CA ALA A 193 -2.39 7.58 -7.97
C ALA A 193 -2.08 8.16 -6.58
N ALA A 194 -1.70 9.43 -6.48
CA ALA A 194 -1.48 10.12 -5.21
C ALA A 194 -2.80 10.35 -4.45
N GLN A 195 -3.88 10.71 -5.13
CA GLN A 195 -5.22 10.79 -4.52
C GLN A 195 -5.70 9.43 -4.00
N ILE A 196 -5.47 8.36 -4.74
CA ILE A 196 -5.79 6.99 -4.29
C ILE A 196 -4.99 6.65 -3.03
N ARG A 197 -3.69 6.98 -2.98
CA ARG A 197 -2.87 6.75 -1.77
C ARG A 197 -3.34 7.57 -0.57
N ASP A 198 -3.72 8.83 -0.76
CA ASP A 198 -4.25 9.68 0.33
C ASP A 198 -5.58 9.14 0.87
N LEU A 199 -6.48 8.67 -0.02
CA LEU A 199 -7.72 8.01 0.40
C LEU A 199 -7.44 6.71 1.15
N THR A 200 -6.48 5.91 0.67
CA THR A 200 -6.07 4.65 1.32
C THR A 200 -5.46 4.92 2.71
N ALA A 201 -4.63 5.97 2.84
CA ALA A 201 -4.03 6.37 4.11
C ALA A 201 -5.09 6.88 5.10
N LYS A 202 -6.11 7.61 4.62
CA LYS A 202 -7.24 8.05 5.43
C LYS A 202 -8.08 6.87 5.94
N GLU A 203 -8.39 5.91 5.07
CA GLU A 203 -9.07 4.67 5.46
C GLU A 203 -8.26 3.84 6.45
N MET A 204 -6.94 3.73 6.26
CA MET A 204 -6.05 3.05 7.22
C MET A 204 -6.03 3.78 8.57
N LYS A 205 -6.00 5.11 8.58
CA LYS A 205 -6.01 5.90 9.82
C LYS A 205 -7.34 5.78 10.57
N GLU A 206 -8.45 5.72 9.86
CA GLU A 206 -9.78 5.45 10.43
C GLU A 206 -9.85 4.03 10.99
N LYS A 207 -9.33 3.02 10.25
CA LYS A 207 -9.22 1.63 10.74
C LYS A 207 -8.34 1.52 11.99
N VAL A 208 -7.22 2.25 12.07
CA VAL A 208 -6.33 2.25 13.26
C VAL A 208 -6.99 2.96 14.45
N GLY A 209 -7.68 4.08 14.22
CA GLY A 209 -8.46 4.77 15.27
C GLY A 209 -9.61 3.92 15.82
N ILE A 210 -10.23 3.12 14.96
CA ILE A 210 -11.25 2.14 15.31
C ILE A 210 -10.64 0.95 16.07
N GLN A 211 -9.50 0.41 15.61
CA GLN A 211 -8.77 -0.68 16.29
C GLN A 211 -8.37 -0.31 17.73
N ASN A 212 -7.92 0.92 17.97
CA ASN A 212 -7.54 1.36 19.32
C ASN A 212 -8.74 1.43 20.29
N LYS A 213 -9.96 1.71 19.80
CA LYS A 213 -11.18 1.62 20.63
C LYS A 213 -11.61 0.18 20.87
N PHE A 214 -11.27 -0.73 19.97
CA PHE A 214 -11.61 -2.15 20.09
C PHE A 214 -10.65 -2.96 20.97
N ALA A 215 -9.46 -2.44 21.27
CA ALA A 215 -8.54 -3.05 22.23
C ALA A 215 -9.18 -3.26 23.62
N GLU A 216 -10.12 -2.40 24.02
CA GLU A 216 -10.89 -2.53 25.27
C GLU A 216 -12.11 -3.46 25.15
N VAL A 217 -12.61 -3.69 23.94
CA VAL A 217 -13.82 -4.47 23.67
C VAL A 217 -13.54 -5.97 23.69
N GLY A 218 -12.37 -6.40 23.21
CA GLY A 218 -11.97 -7.81 23.18
C GLY A 218 -12.07 -8.50 24.56
N PRO A 219 -11.45 -7.95 25.62
CA PRO A 219 -11.57 -8.50 26.98
C PRO A 219 -13.00 -8.55 27.51
N GLN A 220 -13.84 -7.56 27.16
CA GLN A 220 -15.24 -7.54 27.56
C GLN A 220 -16.05 -8.62 26.85
N MET A 221 -15.82 -8.84 25.55
CA MET A 221 -16.43 -9.93 24.79
C MET A 221 -16.07 -11.29 25.41
N ILE A 222 -14.81 -11.48 25.80
CA ILE A 222 -14.35 -12.69 26.47
C ILE A 222 -15.04 -12.87 27.84
N ALA A 223 -15.20 -11.79 28.61
CA ALA A 223 -15.82 -11.86 29.93
C ALA A 223 -17.31 -12.26 29.89
N ILE A 224 -18.01 -11.98 28.79
CA ILE A 224 -19.43 -12.31 28.61
C ILE A 224 -19.65 -13.61 27.81
N LEU A 225 -18.58 -14.31 27.41
CA LEU A 225 -18.68 -15.56 26.67
C LEU A 225 -19.46 -16.62 27.46
N SER A 226 -20.45 -17.20 26.81
CA SER A 226 -21.30 -18.25 27.33
C SER A 226 -21.74 -19.18 26.21
N GLU A 227 -22.30 -20.33 26.57
CA GLU A 227 -22.86 -21.30 25.61
C GLU A 227 -23.91 -20.68 24.67
N ARG A 228 -24.66 -19.69 25.18
CA ARG A 228 -25.78 -19.08 24.44
C ARG A 228 -25.34 -18.09 23.37
N ASN A 229 -24.18 -17.47 23.53
CA ASN A 229 -23.75 -16.34 22.69
C ASN A 229 -22.38 -16.57 22.02
N VAL A 230 -21.71 -17.70 22.27
CA VAL A 230 -20.38 -17.96 21.70
C VAL A 230 -20.38 -17.93 20.17
N VAL A 231 -21.46 -18.37 19.52
CA VAL A 231 -21.56 -18.33 18.06
C VAL A 231 -21.70 -16.90 17.54
N ASP A 232 -22.56 -16.09 18.16
CA ASP A 232 -22.72 -14.67 17.79
C ASP A 232 -21.44 -13.88 18.05
N ILE A 233 -20.75 -14.17 19.16
CA ILE A 233 -19.46 -13.56 19.51
C ILE A 233 -18.37 -14.01 18.52
N THR A 234 -18.40 -15.27 18.05
CA THR A 234 -17.49 -15.75 17.00
C THR A 234 -17.70 -14.99 15.69
N ALA A 235 -18.96 -14.88 15.24
CA ALA A 235 -19.32 -14.13 14.04
C ALA A 235 -18.86 -12.66 14.12
N THR A 236 -19.06 -12.05 15.28
CA THR A 236 -18.60 -10.69 15.58
C THR A 236 -17.07 -10.60 15.54
N ALA A 237 -16.37 -11.54 16.19
CA ALA A 237 -14.91 -11.57 16.22
C ALA A 237 -14.29 -11.71 14.83
N VAL A 238 -14.90 -12.51 13.93
CA VAL A 238 -14.47 -12.60 12.52
C VAL A 238 -14.71 -11.29 11.79
N THR A 239 -15.92 -10.72 11.94
CA THR A 239 -16.32 -9.49 11.24
C THR A 239 -15.40 -8.31 11.59
N PHE A 240 -14.98 -8.22 12.86
CA PHE A 240 -14.11 -7.14 13.34
C PHE A 240 -12.63 -7.53 13.44
N ASN A 241 -12.27 -8.75 13.02
CA ASN A 241 -10.91 -9.28 13.05
C ASN A 241 -10.25 -9.22 14.45
N PHE A 242 -10.88 -9.85 15.45
CA PHE A 242 -10.34 -10.02 16.81
C PHE A 242 -9.69 -11.40 16.98
N PRO A 243 -8.39 -11.57 16.65
CA PRO A 243 -7.76 -12.88 16.63
C PRO A 243 -7.76 -13.58 18.00
N ASP A 244 -7.56 -12.83 19.09
CA ASP A 244 -7.53 -13.41 20.44
C ASP A 244 -8.92 -13.89 20.89
N VAL A 245 -9.96 -13.09 20.62
CA VAL A 245 -11.35 -13.45 20.94
C VAL A 245 -11.76 -14.66 20.09
N PHE A 246 -11.38 -14.67 18.81
CA PHE A 246 -11.65 -15.75 17.89
C PHE A 246 -11.03 -17.08 18.35
N ALA A 247 -9.75 -17.06 18.77
CA ALA A 247 -9.07 -18.25 19.31
C ALA A 247 -9.74 -18.76 20.59
N ILE A 248 -10.18 -17.86 21.48
CA ILE A 248 -10.88 -18.24 22.72
C ILE A 248 -12.27 -18.81 22.41
N CYS A 249 -13.01 -18.22 21.47
CA CYS A 249 -14.29 -18.75 21.02
C CYS A 249 -14.15 -20.17 20.48
N GLU A 250 -13.11 -20.45 19.70
CA GLU A 250 -12.84 -21.78 19.17
C GLU A 250 -12.67 -22.82 20.29
N LEU A 251 -11.86 -22.51 21.29
CA LEU A 251 -11.64 -23.39 22.44
C LEU A 251 -12.94 -23.59 23.26
N LYS A 252 -13.71 -22.52 23.46
CA LYS A 252 -14.98 -22.59 24.18
C LYS A 252 -16.03 -23.41 23.44
N LEU A 253 -16.10 -23.30 22.11
CA LEU A 253 -16.96 -24.15 21.29
C LEU A 253 -16.60 -25.64 21.43
N ILE A 254 -15.33 -25.99 21.61
CA ILE A 254 -14.92 -27.37 21.91
C ILE A 254 -15.43 -27.78 23.31
N GLU A 255 -15.17 -26.96 24.33
CA GLU A 255 -15.51 -27.25 25.74
C GLU A 255 -17.02 -27.37 26.02
N PHE A 256 -17.85 -26.56 25.36
CA PHE A 256 -19.28 -26.49 25.66
C PHE A 256 -20.04 -27.73 25.19
N VAL A 257 -20.53 -28.53 26.13
CA VAL A 257 -21.21 -29.81 25.87
C VAL A 257 -22.63 -29.60 25.31
N ASP A 258 -23.30 -28.51 25.72
CA ASP A 258 -24.70 -28.26 25.39
C ASP A 258 -24.91 -27.74 23.96
N ILE A 259 -23.84 -27.41 23.24
CA ILE A 259 -23.92 -27.04 21.82
C ILE A 259 -23.90 -28.32 20.98
N PRO A 260 -24.96 -28.62 20.19
CA PRO A 260 -24.99 -29.81 19.36
C PRO A 260 -23.79 -29.89 18.43
N LEU A 261 -23.20 -31.09 18.30
CA LEU A 261 -22.03 -31.31 17.45
C LEU A 261 -22.29 -30.89 15.99
N SER A 262 -23.53 -31.03 15.50
CA SER A 262 -23.92 -30.57 14.15
C SER A 262 -23.78 -29.07 13.99
N LYS A 263 -24.18 -28.29 15.02
CA LYS A 263 -23.98 -26.85 15.05
C LYS A 263 -22.50 -26.48 15.10
N LYS A 264 -21.72 -27.15 15.96
CA LYS A 264 -20.27 -26.94 16.06
C LYS A 264 -19.57 -27.15 14.72
N LEU A 265 -19.93 -28.22 14.00
CA LEU A 265 -19.36 -28.51 12.69
C LEU A 265 -19.70 -27.40 11.68
N VAL A 266 -20.96 -26.98 11.60
CA VAL A 266 -21.38 -25.91 10.66
C VAL A 266 -20.63 -24.61 10.96
N VAL A 267 -20.58 -24.20 12.23
CA VAL A 267 -19.86 -23.01 12.68
C VAL A 267 -18.36 -23.11 12.34
N SER A 268 -17.75 -24.29 12.48
CA SER A 268 -16.34 -24.48 12.14
C SER A 268 -16.02 -24.33 10.65
N TYR A 269 -16.96 -24.69 9.77
CA TYR A 269 -16.82 -24.44 8.34
C TYR A 269 -17.10 -22.99 8.00
N ALA A 270 -18.18 -22.40 8.53
CA ALA A 270 -18.59 -21.02 8.24
C ALA A 270 -17.49 -20.01 8.57
N TYR A 271 -16.80 -20.21 9.70
CA TYR A 271 -15.79 -19.28 10.21
C TYR A 271 -14.35 -19.80 10.11
N GLU A 272 -14.12 -20.91 9.41
CA GLU A 272 -12.79 -21.52 9.23
C GLU A 272 -12.05 -21.77 10.57
N LEU A 273 -12.70 -22.48 11.50
CA LEU A 273 -12.15 -22.84 12.81
C LEU A 273 -11.48 -24.24 12.76
N PRO A 274 -10.15 -24.35 12.53
CA PRO A 274 -9.50 -25.62 12.24
C PRO A 274 -9.48 -26.60 13.42
N LEU A 275 -9.30 -26.13 14.65
CA LEU A 275 -9.28 -26.96 15.85
C LEU A 275 -10.68 -27.51 16.14
N LEU A 276 -11.70 -26.66 16.04
CA LEU A 276 -13.08 -27.09 16.22
C LEU A 276 -13.50 -28.07 15.12
N LYS A 277 -13.10 -27.81 13.87
CA LYS A 277 -13.35 -28.71 12.73
C LYS A 277 -12.72 -30.08 12.96
N GLY A 278 -11.45 -30.12 13.37
CA GLY A 278 -10.74 -31.36 13.71
C GLY A 278 -11.47 -32.13 14.81
N HIS A 279 -11.81 -31.45 15.92
CA HIS A 279 -12.57 -32.05 17.02
C HIS A 279 -13.91 -32.64 16.56
N CYS A 280 -14.66 -31.94 15.69
CA CYS A 280 -15.93 -32.44 15.20
C CYS A 280 -15.77 -33.67 14.29
N ILE A 281 -14.73 -33.71 13.46
CA ILE A 281 -14.44 -34.85 12.60
C ILE A 281 -14.07 -36.08 13.44
N ASP A 282 -13.23 -35.92 14.46
CA ASP A 282 -12.85 -37.01 15.36
C ASP A 282 -14.08 -37.60 16.07
N GLN A 283 -15.01 -36.75 16.53
CA GLN A 283 -16.26 -37.20 17.15
C GLN A 283 -17.19 -37.90 16.14
N LEU A 284 -17.24 -37.43 14.89
CA LEU A 284 -18.04 -38.06 13.84
C LEU A 284 -17.55 -39.46 13.48
N GLN A 285 -16.24 -39.69 13.46
CA GLN A 285 -15.66 -41.01 13.19
C GLN A 285 -16.05 -42.07 14.22
N LEU A 286 -16.46 -41.66 15.43
CA LEU A 286 -16.94 -42.53 16.49
C LEU A 286 -18.44 -42.85 16.39
N MET A 287 -19.18 -42.18 15.49
CA MET A 287 -20.62 -42.36 15.32
C MET A 287 -20.95 -43.54 14.39
N SER A 288 -22.12 -44.16 14.61
CA SER A 288 -22.64 -45.16 13.67
C SER A 288 -23.11 -44.49 12.37
N LYS A 289 -23.03 -45.22 11.25
CA LYS A 289 -23.43 -44.73 9.92
C LYS A 289 -24.87 -44.19 9.88
N ASP A 290 -25.79 -44.86 10.57
CA ASP A 290 -27.19 -44.42 10.64
C ASP A 290 -27.34 -43.06 11.33
N TYR A 291 -26.49 -42.77 12.32
CA TYR A 291 -26.51 -41.52 13.05
C TYR A 291 -25.87 -40.37 12.25
N VAL A 292 -24.86 -40.67 11.43
CA VAL A 292 -24.22 -39.69 10.53
C VAL A 292 -25.25 -39.06 9.57
N VAL A 293 -26.17 -39.84 9.00
CA VAL A 293 -27.22 -39.30 8.12
C VAL A 293 -28.11 -38.29 8.84
N VAL A 294 -28.57 -38.63 10.05
CA VAL A 294 -29.41 -37.76 10.88
C VAL A 294 -28.64 -36.50 11.28
N PHE A 295 -27.38 -36.65 11.64
CA PHE A 295 -26.48 -35.56 11.98
C PHE A 295 -26.35 -34.53 10.85
N PHE A 296 -26.07 -34.98 9.62
CA PHE A 296 -25.91 -34.09 8.47
C PHE A 296 -27.22 -33.43 8.04
N LYS A 297 -28.36 -34.09 8.27
CA LYS A 297 -29.67 -33.47 8.07
C LYS A 297 -29.86 -32.31 9.05
N ALA A 298 -29.59 -32.52 10.34
CA ALA A 298 -29.66 -31.48 11.35
C ALA A 298 -28.64 -30.35 11.11
N ALA A 299 -27.47 -30.66 10.57
CA ALA A 299 -26.45 -29.67 10.23
C ALA A 299 -26.96 -28.66 9.17
N LYS A 300 -27.69 -29.14 8.16
CA LYS A 300 -28.25 -28.30 7.08
C LYS A 300 -29.38 -27.38 7.52
N GLU A 301 -29.94 -27.60 8.72
CA GLU A 301 -31.01 -26.77 9.28
C GLU A 301 -30.47 -25.55 10.05
N HIS A 302 -29.16 -25.44 10.28
CA HIS A 302 -28.56 -24.29 10.97
C HIS A 302 -28.39 -23.09 10.01
N PRO A 303 -28.73 -21.86 10.44
CA PRO A 303 -28.62 -20.66 9.60
C PRO A 303 -27.22 -20.41 9.02
N GLU A 304 -26.17 -20.77 9.77
CA GLU A 304 -24.78 -20.57 9.35
C GLU A 304 -24.43 -21.43 8.12
N TYR A 305 -25.18 -22.51 7.85
CA TYR A 305 -25.01 -23.32 6.65
C TYR A 305 -25.31 -22.54 5.37
N GLU A 306 -26.25 -21.58 5.42
CA GLU A 306 -26.60 -20.74 4.27
C GLU A 306 -25.46 -19.79 3.88
N SER A 307 -24.52 -19.54 4.80
CA SER A 307 -23.35 -18.68 4.53
C SER A 307 -22.21 -19.40 3.81
N PHE A 308 -22.32 -20.71 3.57
CA PHE A 308 -21.25 -21.47 2.95
C PHE A 308 -21.00 -21.04 1.51
N ASN A 309 -19.74 -20.79 1.19
CA ASN A 309 -19.28 -20.68 -0.18
C ASN A 309 -19.22 -22.07 -0.84
N PHE A 310 -19.00 -22.08 -2.17
CA PHE A 310 -18.97 -23.31 -2.97
C PHE A 310 -17.95 -24.34 -2.45
N GLU A 311 -16.77 -23.89 -2.02
CA GLU A 311 -15.69 -24.76 -1.55
C GLU A 311 -16.02 -25.36 -0.17
N GLN A 312 -16.60 -24.57 0.73
CA GLN A 312 -17.09 -25.05 2.04
C GLN A 312 -18.18 -26.10 1.86
N LEU A 313 -19.14 -25.89 0.95
CA LEU A 313 -20.18 -26.87 0.61
C LEU A 313 -19.57 -28.17 0.06
N ARG A 314 -18.58 -28.05 -0.83
CA ARG A 314 -17.89 -29.21 -1.40
C ARG A 314 -17.21 -30.01 -0.30
N GLN A 315 -16.35 -29.38 0.50
CA GLN A 315 -15.63 -30.05 1.59
C GLN A 315 -16.57 -30.65 2.64
N PHE A 316 -17.71 -30.01 2.91
CA PHE A 316 -18.71 -30.53 3.83
C PHE A 316 -19.43 -31.77 3.27
N ASN A 317 -19.75 -31.78 1.98
CA ASN A 317 -20.34 -32.95 1.31
C ASN A 317 -19.34 -34.09 1.15
N ASP A 318 -18.07 -33.79 0.87
CA ASP A 318 -17.02 -34.81 0.80
C ASP A 318 -16.84 -35.52 2.15
N LEU A 319 -16.93 -34.77 3.26
CA LEU A 319 -16.92 -35.35 4.61
C LEU A 319 -18.12 -36.28 4.85
N LEU A 320 -19.31 -35.90 4.40
CA LEU A 320 -20.50 -36.77 4.46
C LEU A 320 -20.28 -38.06 3.68
N ILE A 321 -19.72 -37.98 2.47
CA ILE A 321 -19.44 -39.16 1.63
C ILE A 321 -18.42 -40.09 2.30
N GLN A 322 -17.39 -39.53 2.95
CA GLN A 322 -16.37 -40.31 3.65
C GLN A 322 -16.88 -40.99 4.93
N ALA A 323 -17.86 -40.37 5.60
CA ALA A 323 -18.44 -40.87 6.84
C ALA A 323 -19.52 -41.97 6.61
N LEU A 324 -20.04 -42.10 5.38
CA LEU A 324 -21.03 -43.13 4.98
C LEU A 324 -20.39 -44.42 4.47
#